data_AF-A0A3M8AVJ8-F1
#
_entry.id   AF-A0A3M8AVJ8-F1
#
_cell.length_a   1.000
_cell.length_b   1.000
_cell.length_c   1.000
_cell.angle_alpha   90.00
_cell.angle_beta   90.00
_cell.angle_gamma   90.00
#
_symmetry.space_group_name_H-M   'P 1'
#
loop_
_entity.id
_entity.type
_entity.pdbx_description
1 polymer ?
#
loop_
_entity_poly.entity_id
_entity_poly.type
_entity_poly.pdbx_seq_one_letter_code
_entity_poly.pdbx_strand_id
1 'polypeptide(L)'
;MTAEYFLLPSGYMLKSALEPAYVYEGDEPARLVALVEAGIGIAFIPCTGRSLHEQVHYLRVEGCNLAREIALLWHKSRYISRAAREFREIVEEYFADVTSNALLSFCKPDAFRLERGK
;
A
#
# COMPACT_ATOMS: atom_id res chain seq x y z
N MET A 1 18.95 -3.19 -2.93
CA MET A 1 17.63 -2.56 -2.71
C MET A 1 16.67 -3.68 -2.40
N THR A 2 16.56 -4.01 -1.13
CA THR A 2 15.68 -5.07 -0.61
C THR A 2 14.35 -4.42 -0.29
N ALA A 3 13.33 -4.69 -1.11
CA ALA A 3 11.95 -4.42 -0.73
C ALA A 3 11.59 -5.43 0.37
N GLU A 4 11.35 -4.94 1.58
CA GLU A 4 10.85 -5.78 2.65
C GLU A 4 9.41 -6.21 2.31
N TYR A 5 9.29 -7.49 1.99
CA TYR A 5 8.05 -8.24 1.98
C TYR A 5 7.35 -8.06 3.33
N PHE A 6 6.05 -7.81 3.33
CA PHE A 6 5.28 -7.88 4.56
C PHE A 6 3.82 -8.22 4.27
N LEU A 7 3.52 -9.51 4.42
CA LEU A 7 2.51 -10.01 5.35
C LEU A 7 1.71 -8.91 6.04
N LEU A 8 0.38 -9.07 6.13
CA LEU A 8 -0.33 -8.60 7.33
C LEU A 8 0.59 -8.92 8.51
N PRO A 9 1.06 -7.92 9.29
CA PRO A 9 2.09 -8.16 10.30
C PRO A 9 1.68 -9.40 11.05
N SER A 10 2.51 -10.46 11.06
CA SER A 10 2.10 -11.78 11.52
C SER A 10 1.42 -11.74 12.90
N GLY A 11 1.69 -10.69 13.69
CA GLY A 11 1.02 -10.35 14.94
C GLY A 11 -0.48 -9.98 14.90
N TYR A 12 -1.06 -9.55 13.78
CA TYR A 12 -2.51 -9.24 13.72
C TYR A 12 -3.36 -10.49 13.57
N MET A 13 -2.94 -11.43 12.71
CA MET A 13 -3.64 -12.70 12.56
C MET A 13 -3.42 -13.59 13.78
N LEU A 14 -2.27 -13.51 14.46
CA LEU A 14 -2.04 -14.13 15.77
C LEU A 14 -2.96 -13.61 16.90
N LYS A 15 -3.62 -12.46 16.70
CA LYS A 15 -4.60 -11.92 17.66
C LYS A 15 -5.99 -12.54 17.49
N SER A 16 -6.22 -13.21 16.37
CA SER A 16 -7.38 -14.07 16.11
C SER A 16 -6.92 -15.52 16.20
N ALA A 17 -7.74 -16.44 16.70
CA ALA A 17 -7.39 -17.87 16.78
C ALA A 17 -7.36 -18.59 15.41
N LEU A 18 -7.13 -17.85 14.32
CA LEU A 18 -7.13 -18.34 12.94
C LEU A 18 -5.69 -18.34 12.43
N GLU A 19 -5.12 -19.52 12.24
CA GLU A 19 -3.87 -19.69 11.49
C GLU A 19 -4.21 -19.81 10.00
N PRO A 20 -3.89 -18.80 9.17
CA PRO A 20 -4.18 -18.87 7.74
C PRO A 20 -3.26 -19.88 7.06
N ALA A 21 -3.85 -20.79 6.29
CA ALA A 21 -3.11 -21.63 5.36
C ALA A 21 -2.83 -20.82 4.09
N TYR A 22 -1.57 -20.45 3.88
CA TYR A 22 -1.15 -19.67 2.72
C TYR A 22 -0.95 -20.56 1.49
N VAL A 23 -1.64 -20.22 0.39
CA VAL A 23 -1.42 -20.85 -0.92
C VAL A 23 -0.31 -20.13 -1.70
N TYR A 24 -0.20 -18.81 -1.55
CA TYR A 24 0.80 -17.98 -2.21
C TYR A 24 1.13 -16.75 -1.39
N GLU A 25 2.42 -16.38 -1.36
CA GLU A 25 2.93 -15.15 -0.73
C GLU A 25 3.89 -14.46 -1.71
N GLY A 26 3.69 -13.16 -1.93
CA GLY A 26 4.48 -12.37 -2.87
C GLY A 26 4.07 -10.90 -2.89
N ASP A 27 4.85 -10.06 -3.57
CA ASP A 27 4.72 -8.60 -3.61
C ASP A 27 4.13 -8.07 -4.93
N GLU A 28 3.55 -8.95 -5.76
CA GLU A 28 3.01 -8.63 -7.07
C GLU A 28 1.46 -8.66 -7.04
N PRO A 29 0.77 -7.50 -6.95
CA PRO A 29 -0.69 -7.45 -6.85
C PRO A 29 -1.40 -8.12 -8.02
N ALA A 30 -0.89 -7.95 -9.24
CA ALA A 30 -1.47 -8.55 -10.44
C ALA A 30 -1.51 -10.08 -10.37
N ARG A 31 -0.49 -10.72 -9.78
CA ARG A 31 -0.48 -12.18 -9.58
C ARG A 31 -1.49 -12.61 -8.51
N LEU A 32 -1.62 -11.85 -7.42
CA LEU A 32 -2.61 -12.13 -6.38
C LEU A 32 -4.03 -12.03 -6.92
N VAL A 33 -4.34 -11.00 -7.70
CA VAL A 33 -5.64 -10.85 -8.37
C VAL A 33 -5.90 -12.02 -9.31
N ALA A 34 -4.95 -12.38 -10.17
CA ALA A 34 -5.13 -13.48 -11.12
C ALA A 34 -5.46 -14.82 -10.44
N LEU A 35 -4.88 -15.08 -9.26
CA LEU A 35 -5.21 -16.26 -8.44
C LEU A 35 -6.66 -16.19 -7.92
N VAL A 36 -7.10 -15.03 -7.42
CA VAL A 36 -8.48 -14.83 -6.96
C VAL A 36 -9.48 -14.97 -8.11
N GLU A 37 -9.18 -14.41 -9.29
CA GLU A 37 -10.00 -14.56 -10.50
C GLU A 37 -10.12 -16.03 -10.93
N ALA A 38 -9.04 -16.81 -10.77
CA ALA A 38 -9.05 -18.25 -11.01
C ALA A 38 -9.79 -19.06 -9.92
N GLY A 39 -10.38 -18.41 -8.91
CA GLY A 39 -11.08 -19.05 -7.81
C GLY A 39 -10.17 -19.60 -6.71
N ILE A 40 -8.90 -19.20 -6.69
CA ILE A 40 -7.91 -19.65 -5.71
C ILE A 40 -7.95 -18.72 -4.49
N GLY A 41 -8.96 -18.94 -3.64
CA GLY A 41 -9.07 -18.32 -2.32
C GLY A 41 -9.32 -16.80 -2.32
N ILE A 42 -8.81 -16.13 -1.30
CA ILE A 42 -8.90 -14.67 -1.10
C ILE A 42 -7.50 -14.07 -0.95
N ALA A 43 -7.35 -12.81 -1.35
CA ALA A 43 -6.08 -12.09 -1.23
C ALA A 43 -6.25 -10.79 -0.45
N PHE A 44 -5.19 -10.43 0.30
CA PHE A 44 -5.06 -9.11 0.91
C PHE A 44 -4.10 -8.29 0.07
N ILE A 45 -4.57 -7.15 -0.44
CA ILE A 45 -3.73 -6.19 -1.18
C ILE A 45 -3.92 -4.78 -0.63
N PRO A 46 -2.89 -3.91 -0.68
CA PRO A 46 -3.07 -2.51 -0.34
C PRO A 46 -4.04 -1.83 -1.32
N CYS A 47 -4.70 -0.76 -0.89
CA CYS A 47 -5.63 0.00 -1.72
C CYS A 47 -4.99 0.53 -3.03
N THR A 48 -3.67 0.77 -3.03
CA THR A 48 -2.89 1.17 -4.21
C THR A 48 -2.68 0.05 -5.24
N GLY A 49 -2.88 -1.21 -4.86
CA GLY A 49 -2.77 -2.37 -5.75
C GLY A 49 -4.05 -2.70 -6.51
N ARG A 50 -5.13 -1.94 -6.28
CA ARG A 50 -6.44 -2.15 -6.91
C ARG A 50 -6.41 -1.74 -8.38
N SER A 51 -6.92 -2.60 -9.24
CA SER A 51 -7.28 -2.24 -10.62
C SER A 51 -8.80 -2.14 -10.78
N LEU A 52 -9.26 -1.26 -11.67
CA LEU A 52 -10.69 -1.11 -12.00
C LEU A 52 -11.16 -2.10 -13.06
N HIS A 53 -10.25 -2.84 -13.68
CA HIS A 53 -10.53 -3.67 -14.85
C HIS A 53 -10.62 -5.18 -14.54
N GLU A 54 -10.65 -5.55 -13.27
CA GLU A 54 -10.58 -6.95 -12.83
C GLU A 54 -11.97 -7.48 -12.45
N GLN A 55 -12.20 -8.76 -12.68
CA GLN A 55 -13.47 -9.44 -12.34
C GLN A 55 -13.48 -9.89 -10.87
N VAL A 56 -12.97 -9.04 -9.97
CA VAL A 56 -12.89 -9.32 -8.54
C VAL A 56 -13.62 -8.26 -7.72
N HIS A 57 -14.22 -8.70 -6.62
CA HIS A 57 -14.86 -7.80 -5.67
C HIS A 57 -13.89 -7.39 -4.57
N TYR A 58 -13.68 -6.09 -4.47
CA TYR A 58 -12.85 -5.49 -3.44
C TYR A 58 -13.66 -5.19 -2.17
N LEU A 59 -13.25 -5.80 -1.05
CA LEU A 59 -13.86 -5.56 0.26
C LEU A 59 -12.90 -4.77 1.15
N ARG A 60 -13.42 -3.76 1.84
CA ARG A 60 -12.67 -3.04 2.87
C ARG A 60 -12.61 -3.89 4.14
N VAL A 61 -11.41 -4.08 4.68
CA VAL A 61 -11.24 -4.72 5.97
C VAL A 61 -11.51 -3.69 7.07
N GLU A 62 -12.44 -4.00 7.97
CA GLU A 62 -12.81 -3.16 9.12
C GLU A 62 -12.26 -3.73 10.44
N GLY A 63 -12.31 -2.94 11.51
CA GLY A 63 -11.92 -3.40 12.86
C GLY A 63 -10.40 -3.51 13.11
N CYS A 64 -9.57 -3.24 12.11
CA CYS A 64 -8.11 -3.20 12.25
C CYS A 64 -7.50 -1.98 11.53
N ASN A 65 -6.50 -1.35 12.15
CA ASN A 65 -5.76 -0.25 11.53
C ASN A 65 -4.63 -0.80 10.64
N LEU A 66 -5.01 -1.35 9.48
CA LEU A 66 -4.07 -1.80 8.45
C LEU A 66 -3.76 -0.65 7.50
N ALA A 67 -2.79 0.16 7.88
CA ALA A 67 -2.28 1.25 7.05
C ALA A 67 -0.81 1.03 6.74
N ARG A 68 -0.42 1.28 5.49
CA ARG A 68 0.97 1.39 5.06
C ARG A 68 1.29 2.87 4.90
N GLU A 69 2.26 3.35 5.66
CA GLU A 69 2.81 4.69 5.46
C GLU A 69 3.77 4.67 4.26
N ILE A 70 3.59 5.59 3.32
CA ILE A 70 4.51 5.83 2.21
C ILE A 70 5.30 7.08 2.56
N ALA A 71 6.63 6.99 2.49
CA ALA A 71 7.51 8.09 2.82
C ALA A 71 8.42 8.49 1.65
N LEU A 72 8.55 9.80 1.45
CA LEU A 72 9.61 10.37 0.63
C LEU A 72 10.79 10.75 1.53
N LEU A 73 11.96 10.14 1.26
CA LEU A 73 13.16 10.26 2.09
C LEU A 73 14.30 10.94 1.33
N TRP A 74 15.00 11.86 2.00
CA TRP A 74 16.25 12.45 1.51
C TRP A 74 17.25 12.70 2.64
N HIS A 75 18.54 12.72 2.30
CA HIS A 75 19.62 12.94 3.26
C HIS A 75 19.70 14.40 3.70
N LYS A 76 19.76 14.66 5.02
CA LYS A 76 19.76 16.02 5.58
C LYS A 76 20.93 16.89 5.12
N SER A 77 22.12 16.29 4.98
CA SER A 77 23.33 17.04 4.63
C SER A 77 23.61 17.13 3.13
N ARG A 78 22.74 16.56 2.27
CA ARG A 78 22.95 16.62 0.81
C ARG A 78 22.11 17.73 0.19
N TYR A 79 22.69 18.38 -0.80
CA TYR A 79 21.96 19.32 -1.64
C TYR A 79 20.83 18.59 -2.37
N ILE A 80 19.59 19.01 -2.11
CA ILE A 80 18.43 18.59 -2.89
C ILE A 80 18.40 19.42 -4.18
N SER A 81 18.41 18.75 -5.33
CA SER A 81 18.37 19.42 -6.64
C SER A 81 17.05 20.17 -6.82
N ARG A 82 17.02 21.14 -7.74
CA ARG A 82 15.80 21.85 -8.09
C ARG A 82 14.69 20.89 -8.53
N ALA A 83 15.01 19.96 -9.42
CA ALA A 83 14.08 18.93 -9.89
C ALA A 83 13.54 18.05 -8.73
N ALA A 84 14.36 17.72 -7.73
CA ALA A 84 13.92 16.95 -6.57
C ALA A 84 12.99 17.75 -5.63
N ARG A 85 13.16 19.08 -5.53
CA ARG A 85 12.23 19.95 -4.80
C ARG A 85 10.88 20.04 -5.52
N GLU A 86 10.91 20.28 -6.82
CA GLU A 86 9.71 20.34 -7.67
C GLU A 86 8.96 19.00 -7.64
N PHE A 87 9.68 17.87 -7.72
CA PHE A 87 9.07 16.54 -7.56
C PHE A 87 8.40 16.36 -6.20
N ARG A 88 9.04 16.79 -5.11
CA ARG A 88 8.45 16.72 -3.77
C ARG A 88 7.14 17.50 -3.70
N GLU A 89 7.12 18.73 -4.23
CA GLU A 89 5.92 19.58 -4.25
C GLU A 89 4.78 18.90 -5.03
N ILE A 90 5.07 18.32 -6.19
CA ILE A 90 4.09 17.57 -6.99
C ILE A 90 3.52 16.38 -6.21
N VAL A 91 4.38 15.63 -5.51
CA VAL A 91 3.94 14.47 -4.73
C VAL A 91 3.08 14.90 -3.54
N GLU A 92 3.44 15.98 -2.86
CA GLU A 92 2.65 16.56 -1.77
C GLU A 92 1.26 16.99 -2.24
N GLU A 93 1.18 17.72 -3.36
CA GLU A 93 -0.08 18.16 -3.95
C GLU A 93 -0.94 16.98 -4.41
N TYR A 94 -0.33 16.01 -5.09
CA TYR A 94 -1.02 14.79 -5.51
C TYR A 94 -1.70 14.10 -4.32
N PHE A 95 -0.96 13.83 -3.25
CA PHE A 95 -1.51 13.10 -2.10
C PHE A 95 -2.47 13.94 -1.24
N ALA A 96 -2.42 15.28 -1.30
CA ALA A 96 -3.43 16.14 -0.68
C ALA A 96 -4.80 15.97 -1.36
N ASP A 97 -4.83 15.86 -2.69
CA ASP A 97 -6.05 15.75 -3.48
C ASP A 97 -6.57 14.31 -3.65
N VAL A 98 -5.73 13.32 -3.36
CA VAL A 98 -5.98 11.88 -3.56
C VAL A 98 -7.25 11.34 -2.87
N THR A 99 -7.73 11.99 -1.80
CA THR A 99 -9.02 11.65 -1.17
C THR A 99 -10.21 11.78 -2.13
N SER A 100 -10.07 12.57 -3.20
CA SER A 100 -11.08 12.78 -4.24
C SER A 100 -10.97 11.80 -5.42
N ASN A 101 -9.93 10.96 -5.48
CA ASN A 101 -9.73 9.99 -6.56
C ASN A 101 -10.44 8.66 -6.25
N ALA A 102 -11.27 8.17 -7.18
CA ALA A 102 -12.03 6.93 -7.00
C ALA A 102 -11.16 5.70 -6.66
N LEU A 103 -9.94 5.61 -7.20
CA LEU A 103 -9.01 4.51 -6.94
C LEU A 103 -8.43 4.51 -5.52
N LEU A 104 -8.26 5.70 -4.96
CA LEU A 104 -7.61 5.91 -3.66
C LEU A 104 -8.59 6.37 -2.58
N SER A 105 -9.89 6.41 -2.90
CA SER A 105 -11.00 6.69 -1.97
C SER A 105 -11.02 5.78 -0.73
N PHE A 106 -10.40 4.59 -0.83
CA PHE A 106 -10.24 3.65 0.28
C PHE A 106 -8.92 3.84 1.05
N CYS A 107 -7.97 4.58 0.51
CA CYS A 107 -6.73 4.94 1.19
C CYS A 107 -7.00 6.10 2.16
N LYS A 108 -6.34 6.08 3.33
CA LYS A 108 -6.46 7.19 4.27
C LYS A 108 -5.61 8.39 3.80
N PRO A 109 -6.11 9.63 3.92
CA PRO A 109 -5.38 10.82 3.47
C PRO A 109 -4.03 11.03 4.16
N ASP A 110 -3.87 10.55 5.39
CA ASP A 110 -2.64 10.63 6.20
C ASP A 110 -1.62 9.53 5.90
N ALA A 111 -1.84 8.71 4.87
CA ALA A 111 -0.95 7.59 4.52
C ALA A 111 0.38 8.03 3.89
N PHE A 112 0.51 9.27 3.44
CA PHE A 112 1.77 9.83 2.92
C PHE A 112 2.43 10.75 3.95
N ARG A 113 3.71 10.48 4.28
CA ARG A 113 4.49 11.32 5.18
C ARG A 113 5.80 11.75 4.53
N LEU A 114 6.16 13.01 4.72
CA LEU A 114 7.49 13.51 4.38
C LEU A 114 8.42 13.29 5.56
N GLU A 115 9.51 12.55 5.36
CA GLU A 115 10.49 12.35 6.41
C GLU A 115 11.89 12.76 5.95
N ARG A 116 12.55 13.55 6.80
CA ARG A 116 13.98 13.84 6.60
C ARG A 116 14.77 12.62 7.07
N GLY A 117 15.46 11.95 6.14
CA GLY A 117 16.38 10.87 6.44
C GLY A 117 17.45 11.30 7.45
N LYS A 118 18.06 10.33 8.16
CA LYS A 118 19.17 10.64 9.08
C LYS A 118 20.32 11.30 8.34
#